data_AF-A0A929G6G1-F1
#
_entry.id   AF-A0A929G6G1-F1
#
_cell.length_a   1.000
_cell.length_b   1.000
_cell.length_c   1.000
_cell.angle_alpha   90.00
_cell.angle_beta   90.00
_cell.angle_gamma   90.00
#
_symmetry.space_group_name_H-M   'P 1'
#
loop_
_entity.id
_entity.type
_entity.pdbx_description
1 polymer ?
#
loop_
_entity_poly.entity_id
_entity_poly.type
_entity_poly.pdbx_seq_one_letter_code
_entity_poly.pdbx_strand_id
1 'polypeptide(L)'
;MPSNISLDPTNPLSASELVLLNGDQFAKKVMLGNIKLLHTDASVSVSQLAQAMLVAAVLADESSGNLRLEVRQEKAMFGLRKVKNLYANPTPHPVEWPQFSLESQLPQIAERFKNDDDSHRVSNLIYAWLRQDSSSPWQSTIEMVKSGLTERGLLEKTEQTKLKILTVVNHSLPESTASMATQLPIEPVKQLLENCESYRQDIWDLLVKEIKKAIKDRTEQDDDIDFD
;
A
#
# COMPACT_ATOMS: atom_id res chain seq x y z
N MET A 1 4.22 12.50 25.06
CA MET A 1 3.28 11.43 24.69
C MET A 1 2.86 11.73 23.26
N PRO A 2 3.16 10.90 22.26
CA PRO A 2 2.54 11.11 20.95
C PRO A 2 1.04 11.05 21.14
N SER A 3 0.34 12.06 20.62
CA SER A 3 -1.12 12.08 20.56
C SER A 3 -1.59 10.76 19.97
N ASN A 4 -2.61 10.12 20.56
CA ASN A 4 -3.24 8.95 19.93
C ASN A 4 -3.86 9.43 18.61
N ILE A 5 -3.14 9.25 17.50
CA ILE A 5 -3.67 9.49 16.17
C ILE A 5 -4.67 8.36 15.92
N SER A 6 -5.95 8.69 16.03
CA SER A 6 -7.02 7.79 15.65
C SER A 6 -7.53 8.23 14.29
N LEU A 7 -7.32 7.39 13.29
CA LEU A 7 -8.05 7.52 12.03
C LEU A 7 -9.48 7.04 12.27
N ASP A 8 -10.46 7.73 11.68
CA ASP A 8 -11.84 7.30 11.74
C ASP A 8 -12.08 6.25 10.62
N PRO A 9 -12.29 4.97 10.97
CA PRO A 9 -12.50 3.88 10.02
C PRO A 9 -13.87 3.99 9.31
N THR A 10 -14.79 4.80 9.85
CA THR A 10 -16.11 5.04 9.25
C THR A 10 -16.06 6.04 8.10
N ASN A 11 -14.90 6.68 7.88
CA ASN A 11 -14.69 7.52 6.72
C ASN A 11 -14.85 6.71 5.42
N PRO A 12 -15.45 7.31 4.37
CA PRO A 12 -15.62 6.65 3.08
C PRO A 12 -14.29 6.41 2.34
N LEU A 13 -13.19 7.00 2.78
CA LEU A 13 -11.85 6.82 2.21
C LEU A 13 -10.88 6.35 3.29
N SER A 14 -10.13 5.29 2.98
CA SER A 14 -9.06 4.79 3.86
C SER A 14 -7.77 5.62 3.75
N ALA A 15 -6.76 5.32 4.56
CA ALA A 15 -5.52 6.10 4.59
C ALA A 15 -4.76 6.01 3.25
N SER A 16 -4.60 4.82 2.69
CA SER A 16 -3.96 4.59 1.39
C SER A 16 -4.69 5.27 0.23
N GLU A 17 -6.01 5.39 0.33
CA GLU A 17 -6.84 6.07 -0.67
C GLU A 17 -6.74 7.59 -0.54
N LEU A 18 -6.68 8.12 0.68
CA LEU A 18 -6.38 9.52 0.92
C LEU A 18 -4.99 9.90 0.40
N VAL A 19 -4.00 9.00 0.54
CA VAL A 19 -2.66 9.18 -0.05
C VAL A 19 -2.74 9.22 -1.57
N LEU A 20 -3.43 8.27 -2.21
CA LEU A 20 -3.61 8.24 -3.67
C LEU A 20 -4.26 9.52 -4.19
N LEU A 21 -5.36 9.94 -3.54
CA LEU A 21 -6.14 11.11 -3.93
C LEU A 21 -5.47 12.44 -3.57
N ASN A 22 -4.37 12.45 -2.81
CA ASN A 22 -3.59 13.65 -2.48
C ASN A 22 -2.09 13.43 -2.77
N GLY A 23 -1.78 12.67 -3.84
CA GLY A 23 -0.43 12.17 -4.07
C GLY A 23 0.68 13.23 -4.19
N ASP A 24 0.35 14.48 -4.50
CA ASP A 24 1.29 15.60 -4.54
C ASP A 24 1.77 16.04 -3.16
N GLN A 25 1.07 15.65 -2.09
CA GLN A 25 1.46 15.88 -0.70
C GLN A 25 2.34 14.75 -0.14
N PHE A 26 2.38 13.59 -0.80
CA PHE A 26 3.07 12.38 -0.29
C PHE A 26 4.20 11.87 -1.19
N ALA A 27 4.27 12.33 -2.45
CA ALA A 27 5.28 11.90 -3.41
C ALA A 27 5.88 13.09 -4.15
N LYS A 28 7.18 12.99 -4.47
CA LYS A 28 7.88 14.05 -5.19
C LYS A 28 7.34 14.19 -6.61
N LYS A 29 7.18 15.44 -7.06
CA LYS A 29 6.91 15.78 -8.45
C LYS A 29 8.13 15.42 -9.30
N VAL A 30 7.94 14.68 -10.40
CA VAL A 30 9.04 14.24 -11.28
C VAL A 30 8.63 14.32 -12.75
N MET A 31 9.63 14.55 -13.62
CA MET A 31 9.42 14.67 -15.08
C MET A 31 9.36 13.32 -15.82
N LEU A 32 10.02 12.27 -15.31
CA LEU A 32 10.11 10.93 -15.92
C LEU A 32 9.77 9.85 -14.88
N GLY A 33 9.16 8.74 -15.31
CA GLY A 33 8.75 7.64 -14.41
C GLY A 33 7.61 8.05 -13.45
N ASN A 34 6.71 8.88 -13.94
CA ASN A 34 5.65 9.50 -13.16
C ASN A 34 4.28 8.87 -13.43
N ILE A 35 3.33 9.19 -12.55
CA ILE A 35 1.90 8.99 -12.76
C ILE A 35 1.20 10.34 -12.67
N LYS A 36 0.29 10.60 -13.62
CA LYS A 36 -0.60 11.77 -13.54
C LYS A 36 -1.62 11.54 -12.42
N LEU A 37 -1.78 12.53 -11.54
CA LEU A 37 -2.79 12.47 -10.48
C LEU A 37 -4.20 12.57 -11.07
N LEU A 38 -5.18 12.02 -10.37
CA LEU A 38 -6.54 11.89 -10.87
C LEU A 38 -7.30 13.22 -10.98
N HIS A 39 -6.92 14.23 -10.19
CA HIS A 39 -7.66 15.48 -10.03
C HIS A 39 -6.80 16.74 -10.25
N THR A 40 -5.52 16.58 -10.58
CA THR A 40 -4.63 17.71 -10.88
C THR A 40 -3.77 17.39 -12.11
N ASP A 41 -3.20 18.42 -12.71
CA ASP A 41 -2.19 18.25 -13.77
C ASP A 41 -0.81 17.87 -13.23
N ALA A 42 -0.66 17.72 -11.92
CA ALA A 42 0.60 17.27 -11.34
C ALA A 42 0.87 15.80 -11.69
N SER A 43 2.15 15.50 -11.83
CA SER A 43 2.65 14.14 -11.97
C SER A 43 3.68 13.88 -10.88
N VAL A 44 3.59 12.72 -10.24
CA VAL A 44 4.44 12.34 -9.10
C VAL A 44 5.13 11.01 -9.34
N SER A 45 6.19 10.73 -8.57
CA SER A 45 6.90 9.46 -8.64
C SER A 45 5.99 8.27 -8.28
N VAL A 46 5.87 7.32 -9.21
CA VAL A 46 5.06 6.08 -9.03
C VAL A 46 5.49 5.32 -7.79
N SER A 47 6.80 5.08 -7.63
CA SER A 47 7.34 4.29 -6.53
C SER A 47 7.16 4.96 -5.18
N GLN A 48 7.33 6.29 -5.09
CA GLN A 48 7.11 7.02 -3.84
C GLN A 48 5.64 7.05 -3.45
N LEU A 49 4.74 7.25 -4.42
CA LEU A 49 3.30 7.25 -4.16
C LEU A 49 2.84 5.86 -3.68
N ALA A 50 3.21 4.81 -4.40
CA ALA A 50 2.87 3.44 -4.03
C ALA A 50 3.47 3.03 -2.67
N GLN A 51 4.72 3.41 -2.38
CA GLN A 51 5.32 3.18 -1.06
C GLN A 51 4.55 3.93 0.03
N ALA A 52 4.21 5.20 -0.17
CA ALA A 52 3.43 5.98 0.80
C ALA A 52 2.05 5.36 1.06
N MET A 53 1.37 4.86 0.02
CA MET A 53 0.09 4.16 0.16
C MET A 53 0.22 2.88 1.00
N LEU A 54 1.22 2.05 0.73
CA LEU A 54 1.48 0.80 1.48
C LEU A 54 1.86 1.07 2.93
N VAL A 55 2.74 2.04 3.18
CA VAL A 55 3.14 2.44 4.54
C VAL A 55 1.94 2.99 5.31
N ALA A 56 1.15 3.87 4.69
CA ALA A 56 -0.03 4.46 5.32
C ALA A 56 -1.04 3.39 5.71
N ALA A 57 -1.31 2.40 4.85
CA ALA A 57 -2.25 1.33 5.19
C ALA A 57 -1.77 0.46 6.36
N VAL A 58 -0.52 -0.01 6.34
CA VAL A 58 0.02 -0.86 7.41
C VAL A 58 -0.01 -0.13 8.75
N LEU A 59 0.38 1.14 8.77
CA LEU A 59 0.38 1.94 9.98
C LEU A 59 -1.04 2.35 10.42
N ALA A 60 -1.96 2.57 9.48
CA ALA A 60 -3.37 2.82 9.78
C ALA A 60 -4.00 1.61 10.46
N ASP A 61 -3.79 0.41 9.91
CA ASP A 61 -4.21 -0.84 10.53
C ASP A 61 -3.58 -1.06 11.91
N GLU A 62 -2.32 -0.71 12.10
CA GLU A 62 -1.70 -0.76 13.43
C GLU A 62 -2.36 0.22 14.40
N SER A 63 -2.57 1.47 13.97
CA SER A 63 -3.15 2.53 14.82
C SER A 63 -4.60 2.26 15.22
N SER A 64 -5.37 1.61 14.33
CA SER A 64 -6.75 1.17 14.58
C SER A 64 -6.81 -0.18 15.32
N GLY A 65 -5.66 -0.78 15.61
CA GLY A 65 -5.57 -2.04 16.34
C GLY A 65 -5.96 -3.27 15.54
N ASN A 66 -5.98 -3.23 14.20
CA ASN A 66 -6.21 -4.37 13.32
C ASN A 66 -4.98 -5.25 13.15
N LEU A 67 -3.81 -4.61 13.14
CA LEU A 67 -2.52 -5.27 13.07
C LEU A 67 -1.68 -4.89 14.29
N ARG A 68 -0.78 -5.78 14.70
CA ARG A 68 0.26 -5.48 15.68
C ARG A 68 1.62 -5.69 15.03
N LEU A 69 2.38 -4.60 14.91
CA LEU A 69 3.72 -4.66 14.35
C LEU A 69 4.73 -5.18 15.38
N GLU A 70 5.56 -6.11 14.96
CA GLU A 70 6.62 -6.69 15.78
C GLU A 70 7.93 -6.80 15.00
N VAL A 71 9.02 -6.35 15.62
CA VAL A 71 10.37 -6.61 15.10
C VAL A 71 10.84 -7.94 15.64
N ARG A 72 11.16 -8.88 14.75
CA ARG A 72 11.72 -10.19 15.14
C ARG A 72 13.10 -10.36 14.55
N GLN A 73 13.96 -11.07 15.29
CA GLN A 73 15.30 -11.44 14.84
C GLN A 73 15.31 -12.88 14.35
N GLU A 74 15.88 -13.08 13.18
CA GLU A 74 15.98 -14.39 12.56
C GLU A 74 17.41 -14.72 12.19
N LYS A 75 17.71 -16.02 12.16
CA LYS A 75 18.99 -16.53 11.69
C LYS A 75 18.98 -16.56 10.17
N ALA A 76 19.95 -15.87 9.56
CA ALA A 76 20.24 -15.91 8.13
C ALA A 76 21.61 -16.54 7.88
N MET A 77 21.88 -16.96 6.63
CA MET A 77 23.13 -17.60 6.21
C MET A 77 23.54 -18.76 7.14
N PHE A 78 22.69 -19.78 7.27
CA PHE A 78 22.93 -20.95 8.13
C PHE A 78 23.29 -20.62 9.59
N GLY A 79 22.79 -19.50 10.11
CA GLY A 79 23.02 -19.06 11.50
C GLY A 79 24.26 -18.19 11.70
N LEU A 80 24.99 -17.85 10.63
CA LEU A 80 26.16 -16.96 10.71
C LEU A 80 25.78 -15.50 10.93
N ARG A 81 24.55 -15.10 10.59
CA ARG A 81 24.07 -13.73 10.74
C ARG A 81 22.68 -13.70 11.37
N LYS A 82 22.40 -12.67 12.15
CA LYS A 82 21.03 -12.32 12.56
C LYS A 82 20.51 -11.17 11.70
N VAL A 83 19.28 -11.26 11.24
CA VAL A 83 18.58 -10.19 10.51
C VAL A 83 17.31 -9.82 11.25
N LYS A 84 17.00 -8.51 11.30
CA LYS A 84 15.71 -8.01 11.78
C LYS A 84 14.72 -7.99 10.62
N ASN A 85 13.51 -8.48 10.86
CA ASN A 85 12.38 -8.40 9.94
C ASN A 85 11.16 -7.86 10.68
N LEU A 86 10.22 -7.26 9.94
CA LEU A 86 8.98 -6.71 10.48
C LEU A 86 7.81 -7.65 10.20
N TYR A 87 7.07 -7.96 11.25
CA TYR A 87 5.88 -8.80 11.23
C TYR A 87 4.66 -7.94 11.53
N ALA A 88 3.53 -8.28 10.91
CA ALA A 88 2.24 -7.67 11.18
C ALA A 88 1.22 -8.77 11.50
N ASN A 89 0.96 -8.98 12.78
CA ASN A 89 0.06 -10.02 13.26
C ASN A 89 -1.37 -9.48 13.32
N PRO A 90 -2.39 -10.26 12.93
CA PRO A 90 -3.78 -9.85 13.08
C PRO A 90 -4.15 -9.79 14.57
N THR A 91 -5.09 -8.92 14.92
CA THR A 91 -5.67 -8.85 16.27
C THR A 91 -7.06 -9.48 16.32
N PRO A 92 -7.56 -9.87 17.52
CA PRO A 92 -8.86 -10.55 17.63
C PRO A 92 -10.10 -9.69 17.34
N HIS A 93 -9.96 -8.36 17.38
CA HIS A 93 -11.08 -7.42 17.29
C HIS A 93 -10.79 -6.36 16.22
N PRO A 94 -10.77 -6.74 14.94
CA PRO A 94 -10.50 -5.79 13.88
C PRO A 94 -11.65 -4.80 13.77
N VAL A 95 -11.28 -3.54 13.63
CA VAL A 95 -12.11 -2.45 13.18
C VAL A 95 -12.33 -2.56 11.68
N GLU A 96 -13.56 -2.32 11.23
CA GLU A 96 -13.93 -2.41 9.82
C GLU A 96 -13.49 -1.16 9.05
N TRP A 97 -12.51 -1.33 8.16
CA TRP A 97 -12.20 -0.35 7.11
C TRP A 97 -13.12 -0.52 5.90
N PRO A 98 -13.26 0.51 5.04
CA PRO A 98 -14.03 0.40 3.81
C PRO A 98 -13.62 -0.82 2.98
N GLN A 99 -14.60 -1.61 2.55
CA GLN A 99 -14.36 -2.84 1.79
C GLN A 99 -13.48 -2.57 0.55
N PHE A 100 -12.63 -3.53 0.18
CA PHE A 100 -11.70 -3.42 -0.96
C PHE A 100 -10.59 -2.38 -0.82
N SER A 101 -10.55 -1.60 0.26
CA SER A 101 -9.36 -0.83 0.63
C SER A 101 -8.19 -1.76 0.94
N LEU A 102 -6.97 -1.22 0.91
CA LEU A 102 -5.77 -1.96 1.31
C LEU A 102 -5.86 -2.38 2.79
N GLU A 103 -6.32 -1.47 3.64
CA GLU A 103 -6.52 -1.64 5.09
C GLU A 103 -7.58 -2.69 5.42
N SER A 104 -8.61 -2.84 4.61
CA SER A 104 -9.56 -3.95 4.78
C SER A 104 -8.98 -5.31 4.43
N GLN A 105 -7.97 -5.36 3.54
CA GLN A 105 -7.45 -6.60 2.96
C GLN A 105 -6.23 -7.15 3.70
N LEU A 106 -5.31 -6.31 4.16
CA LEU A 106 -4.09 -6.78 4.83
C LEU A 106 -4.37 -7.61 6.10
N PRO A 107 -5.26 -7.20 7.01
CA PRO A 107 -5.60 -8.01 8.19
C PRO A 107 -6.24 -9.34 7.81
N GLN A 108 -7.06 -9.38 6.74
CA GLN A 108 -7.66 -10.63 6.24
C GLN A 108 -6.62 -11.60 5.67
N ILE A 109 -5.56 -11.09 5.04
CA ILE A 109 -4.44 -11.90 4.56
C ILE A 109 -3.65 -12.43 5.75
N ALA A 110 -3.37 -11.57 6.74
CA ALA A 110 -2.67 -11.96 7.96
C ALA A 110 -3.44 -13.06 8.72
N GLU A 111 -4.76 -12.95 8.85
CA GLU A 111 -5.61 -13.98 9.49
C GLU A 111 -5.56 -15.33 8.76
N ARG A 112 -5.42 -15.35 7.41
CA ARG A 112 -5.23 -16.60 6.66
C ARG A 112 -3.88 -17.27 6.98
N PHE A 113 -2.90 -16.49 7.42
CA PHE A 113 -1.57 -16.96 7.79
C PHE A 113 -1.43 -17.35 9.27
N LYS A 114 -2.50 -17.31 10.07
CA LYS A 114 -2.43 -17.55 11.52
C LYS A 114 -1.74 -18.85 11.97
N ASN A 115 -1.69 -19.86 11.11
CA ASN A 115 -1.08 -21.16 11.41
C ASN A 115 0.40 -21.23 11.00
N ASP A 116 0.94 -20.20 10.37
CA ASP A 116 2.32 -20.08 9.94
C ASP A 116 2.87 -18.71 10.35
N ASP A 117 3.53 -18.69 11.50
CA ASP A 117 4.03 -17.47 12.12
C ASP A 117 5.06 -16.74 11.24
N ASP A 118 5.81 -17.47 10.40
CA ASP A 118 6.78 -16.90 9.45
C ASP A 118 6.09 -16.20 8.26
N SER A 119 4.83 -16.55 7.99
CA SER A 119 4.04 -15.94 6.92
C SER A 119 3.49 -14.55 7.28
N HIS A 120 3.52 -14.14 8.57
CA HIS A 120 3.10 -12.80 8.99
C HIS A 120 4.11 -11.67 8.71
N ARG A 121 5.24 -11.95 8.05
CA ARG A 121 6.16 -10.89 7.60
C ARG A 121 5.42 -9.91 6.71
N VAL A 122 5.66 -8.61 6.91
CA VAL A 122 5.02 -7.56 6.11
C VAL A 122 5.26 -7.77 4.60
N SER A 123 6.45 -8.24 4.22
CA SER A 123 6.75 -8.56 2.82
C SER A 123 5.80 -9.63 2.25
N ASN A 124 5.48 -10.65 3.03
CA ASN A 124 4.65 -11.77 2.61
C ASN A 124 3.17 -11.35 2.51
N LEU A 125 2.70 -10.51 3.41
CA LEU A 125 1.34 -9.94 3.34
C LEU A 125 1.16 -9.11 2.06
N ILE A 126 2.11 -8.22 1.76
CA ILE A 126 2.06 -7.37 0.56
C ILE A 126 2.23 -8.22 -0.70
N TYR A 127 3.14 -9.18 -0.69
CA TYR A 127 3.31 -10.13 -1.80
C TYR A 127 2.02 -10.89 -2.09
N ALA A 128 1.35 -11.40 -1.06
CA ALA A 128 0.06 -12.09 -1.20
C ALA A 128 -1.05 -11.15 -1.67
N TRP A 129 -1.07 -9.90 -1.19
CA TRP A 129 -2.01 -8.87 -1.62
C TRP A 129 -1.86 -8.52 -3.11
N LEU A 130 -0.63 -8.40 -3.62
CA LEU A 130 -0.35 -8.10 -5.03
C LEU A 130 -0.83 -9.20 -5.98
N ARG A 131 -1.01 -10.43 -5.48
CA ARG A 131 -1.54 -11.64 -6.17
C ARG A 131 -0.72 -12.16 -7.35
N GLN A 132 -0.26 -11.31 -8.25
CA GLN A 132 0.39 -11.68 -9.51
C GLN A 132 1.68 -10.90 -9.70
N ASP A 133 2.61 -11.50 -10.43
CA ASP A 133 3.85 -10.85 -10.83
C ASP A 133 3.55 -9.82 -11.92
N SER A 134 4.41 -8.82 -12.05
CA SER A 134 4.22 -7.72 -12.98
C SER A 134 5.56 -7.14 -13.41
N SER A 135 5.67 -6.70 -14.67
CA SER A 135 6.78 -5.85 -15.13
C SER A 135 6.84 -4.48 -14.44
N SER A 136 5.76 -4.03 -13.78
CA SER A 136 5.73 -2.79 -13.01
C SER A 136 4.92 -2.91 -11.71
N PRO A 137 5.42 -3.62 -10.67
CA PRO A 137 4.65 -3.90 -9.45
C PRO A 137 4.29 -2.64 -8.65
N TRP A 138 5.10 -1.59 -8.74
CA TRP A 138 4.77 -0.28 -8.16
C TRP A 138 3.54 0.34 -8.81
N GLN A 139 3.40 0.24 -10.13
CA GLN A 139 2.19 0.71 -10.82
C GLN A 139 1.00 -0.18 -10.47
N SER A 140 1.20 -1.51 -10.41
CA SER A 140 0.15 -2.46 -10.02
C SER A 140 -0.41 -2.16 -8.63
N THR A 141 0.43 -1.76 -7.68
CA THR A 141 -0.02 -1.28 -6.36
C THR A 141 -1.04 -0.14 -6.48
N ILE A 142 -0.75 0.86 -7.31
CA ILE A 142 -1.65 2.00 -7.51
C ILE A 142 -2.95 1.55 -8.18
N GLU A 143 -2.86 0.73 -9.23
CA GLU A 143 -4.04 0.24 -9.95
C GLU A 143 -4.94 -0.65 -9.08
N MET A 144 -4.38 -1.43 -8.15
CA MET A 144 -5.16 -2.23 -7.20
C MET A 144 -5.96 -1.35 -6.24
N VAL A 145 -5.40 -0.25 -5.75
CA VAL A 145 -6.14 0.70 -4.90
C VAL A 145 -7.21 1.45 -5.71
N LYS A 146 -6.92 1.85 -6.96
CA LYS A 146 -7.95 2.40 -7.86
C LYS A 146 -9.07 1.42 -8.13
N SER A 147 -8.75 0.13 -8.29
CA SER A 147 -9.75 -0.92 -8.45
C SER A 147 -10.65 -0.99 -7.22
N GLY A 148 -10.10 -0.95 -6.00
CA GLY A 148 -10.90 -0.93 -4.77
C GLY A 148 -11.83 0.29 -4.65
N LEU A 149 -11.38 1.46 -5.09
CA LEU A 149 -12.24 2.65 -5.19
C LEU A 149 -13.34 2.48 -6.27
N THR A 150 -13.02 1.84 -7.38
CA THR A 150 -13.98 1.56 -8.48
C THR A 150 -15.06 0.58 -8.03
N GLU A 151 -14.69 -0.49 -7.34
CA GLU A 151 -15.65 -1.46 -6.77
C GLU A 151 -16.65 -0.80 -5.80
N ARG A 152 -16.26 0.32 -5.19
CA ARG A 152 -17.12 1.13 -4.31
C ARG A 152 -17.82 2.30 -5.01
N GLY A 153 -17.69 2.42 -6.34
CA GLY A 153 -18.30 3.49 -7.13
C GLY A 153 -17.69 4.87 -6.87
N LEU A 154 -16.49 4.94 -6.29
CA LEU A 154 -15.78 6.20 -6.02
C LEU A 154 -14.87 6.62 -7.17
N LEU A 155 -14.53 5.69 -8.07
CA LEU A 155 -13.93 5.98 -9.37
C LEU A 155 -14.79 5.41 -10.48
N GLU A 156 -14.77 6.09 -11.62
CA GLU A 156 -15.33 5.59 -12.86
C GLU A 156 -14.25 4.86 -13.66
N LYS A 157 -14.60 3.71 -14.22
CA LYS A 157 -13.72 2.91 -15.06
C LYS A 157 -14.21 2.96 -16.50
N THR A 158 -13.34 3.39 -17.41
CA THR A 158 -13.59 3.40 -18.86
C THR A 158 -12.60 2.47 -19.55
N GLU A 159 -13.10 1.42 -20.19
CA GLU A 159 -12.29 0.51 -21.00
C GLU A 159 -12.27 0.97 -22.46
N GLN A 160 -11.07 1.09 -23.03
CA GLN A 160 -10.87 1.46 -24.43
C GLN A 160 -10.07 0.38 -25.13
N THR A 161 -10.68 -0.32 -26.09
CA THR A 161 -9.96 -1.26 -26.96
C THR A 161 -9.19 -0.48 -28.03
N LYS A 162 -7.86 -0.42 -27.88
CA LYS A 162 -6.94 0.07 -28.89
C LYS A 162 -6.43 -1.09 -29.76
N LEU A 163 -6.28 -0.83 -31.06
CA LEU A 163 -5.71 -1.78 -32.02
C LEU A 163 -6.35 -3.19 -32.02
N LYS A 164 -7.64 -3.30 -31.67
CA LYS A 164 -8.45 -4.54 -31.62
C LYS A 164 -7.99 -5.65 -30.64
N ILE A 165 -6.83 -5.53 -30.00
CA ILE A 165 -6.31 -6.53 -29.06
C ILE A 165 -5.86 -5.94 -27.71
N LEU A 166 -5.70 -4.61 -27.62
CA LEU A 166 -5.18 -3.95 -26.42
C LEU A 166 -6.29 -3.21 -25.70
N THR A 167 -6.84 -3.78 -24.64
CA THR A 167 -7.77 -3.06 -23.76
C THR A 167 -7.00 -2.17 -22.79
N VAL A 168 -7.21 -0.87 -22.88
CA VAL A 168 -6.66 0.13 -21.95
C VAL A 168 -7.75 0.51 -20.96
N VAL A 169 -7.49 0.28 -19.68
CA VAL A 169 -8.36 0.71 -18.59
C VAL A 169 -7.95 2.13 -18.19
N ASN A 170 -8.90 3.07 -18.21
CA ASN A 170 -8.72 4.40 -17.67
C ASN A 170 -9.64 4.58 -16.46
N HIS A 171 -9.14 5.29 -15.45
CA HIS A 171 -9.90 5.67 -14.28
C HIS A 171 -10.11 7.19 -14.28
N SER A 172 -11.35 7.64 -14.07
CA SER A 172 -11.70 9.04 -13.84
C SER A 172 -12.21 9.23 -12.42
N LEU A 173 -11.92 10.39 -11.83
CA LEU A 173 -12.41 10.78 -10.51
C LEU A 173 -13.66 11.65 -10.67
N PRO A 174 -14.85 11.19 -10.25
CA PRO A 174 -16.06 12.00 -10.24
C PRO A 174 -15.91 13.23 -9.32
N GLU A 175 -16.62 14.31 -9.63
CA GLU A 175 -16.60 15.55 -8.84
C GLU A 175 -17.05 15.34 -7.39
N SER A 176 -17.99 14.41 -7.17
CA SER A 176 -18.45 14.02 -5.82
C SER A 176 -17.32 13.42 -4.98
N THR A 177 -16.55 12.49 -5.55
CA THR A 177 -15.39 11.88 -4.86
C THR A 177 -14.25 12.89 -4.70
N ALA A 178 -14.01 13.76 -5.69
CA ALA A 178 -13.03 14.82 -5.59
C ALA A 178 -13.36 15.77 -4.43
N SER A 179 -14.62 16.21 -4.33
CA SER A 179 -15.10 17.07 -3.25
C SER A 179 -14.95 16.39 -1.89
N MET A 180 -15.29 15.11 -1.79
CA MET A 180 -15.11 14.32 -0.58
C MET A 180 -13.64 14.25 -0.15
N ALA A 181 -12.72 13.97 -1.08
CA ALA A 181 -11.29 13.89 -0.79
C ALA A 181 -10.70 15.22 -0.27
N THR A 182 -11.22 16.36 -0.72
CA THR A 182 -10.80 17.69 -0.23
C THR A 182 -11.35 18.04 1.16
N GLN A 183 -12.46 17.42 1.58
CA GLN A 183 -13.11 17.69 2.86
C GLN A 183 -12.57 16.81 3.98
N LEU A 184 -12.10 15.60 3.65
CA LEU A 184 -11.55 14.70 4.66
C LEU A 184 -10.19 15.20 5.16
N PRO A 185 -9.93 15.11 6.48
CA PRO A 185 -8.67 15.57 7.05
C PRO A 185 -7.53 14.65 6.62
N ILE A 186 -6.56 15.21 5.90
CA ILE A 186 -5.32 14.51 5.52
C ILE A 186 -4.27 14.47 6.63
N GLU A 187 -4.37 15.41 7.57
CA GLU A 187 -3.39 15.63 8.63
C GLU A 187 -3.13 14.40 9.51
N PRO A 188 -4.14 13.60 9.91
CA PRO A 188 -3.89 12.37 10.66
C PRO A 188 -3.01 11.37 9.91
N VAL A 189 -3.14 11.26 8.58
CA VAL A 189 -2.32 10.36 7.76
C VAL A 189 -0.87 10.87 7.72
N LYS A 190 -0.66 12.18 7.53
CA LYS A 190 0.67 12.79 7.57
C LYS A 190 1.36 12.56 8.90
N GLN A 191 0.67 12.85 10.01
CA GLN A 191 1.21 12.67 11.35
C GLN A 191 1.55 11.21 11.63
N LEU A 192 0.78 10.26 11.11
CA LEU A 192 1.04 8.84 11.25
C LEU A 192 2.33 8.42 10.52
N LEU A 193 2.56 8.93 9.30
CA LEU A 193 3.81 8.72 8.57
C LEU A 193 5.00 9.40 9.29
N GLU A 194 4.87 10.70 9.59
CA GLU A 194 5.90 11.51 10.22
C GLU A 194 6.31 10.99 11.60
N ASN A 195 5.34 10.54 12.41
CA ASN A 195 5.62 9.99 13.73
C ASN A 195 6.36 8.66 13.64
N CYS A 196 6.01 7.82 12.68
CA CYS A 196 6.73 6.56 12.48
C CYS A 196 8.17 6.82 12.02
N GLU A 197 8.35 7.70 11.03
CA GLU A 197 9.67 8.09 10.51
C GLU A 197 10.55 8.73 11.59
N SER A 198 9.99 9.63 12.41
CA SER A 198 10.74 10.43 13.38
C SER A 198 10.99 9.72 14.71
N TYR A 199 10.01 8.96 15.22
CA TYR A 199 10.05 8.40 16.58
C TYR A 199 10.14 6.87 16.63
N ARG A 200 9.86 6.18 15.52
CA ARG A 200 9.94 4.71 15.41
C ARG A 200 10.81 4.30 14.23
N GLN A 201 11.98 4.94 14.10
CA GLN A 201 12.88 4.77 12.97
C GLN A 201 13.22 3.29 12.63
N ASP A 202 13.43 2.45 13.66
CA ASP A 202 13.64 1.00 13.47
C ASP A 202 12.47 0.33 12.74
N ILE A 203 11.22 0.71 13.05
CA ILE A 203 10.01 0.21 12.38
C ILE A 203 9.91 0.77 10.97
N TRP A 204 10.16 2.08 10.81
CA TRP A 204 10.13 2.75 9.51
C TRP A 204 11.09 2.11 8.50
N ASP A 205 12.35 1.94 8.88
CA ASP A 205 13.40 1.37 8.02
C ASP A 205 13.06 -0.07 7.62
N LEU A 206 12.58 -0.87 8.57
CA LEU A 206 12.15 -2.23 8.29
C LEU A 206 10.91 -2.27 7.40
N LEU A 207 9.91 -1.43 7.66
CA LEU A 207 8.68 -1.36 6.87
C LEU A 207 8.98 -1.02 5.40
N VAL A 208 9.79 0.01 5.16
CA VAL A 208 10.24 0.40 3.81
C VAL A 208 11.03 -0.74 3.15
N LYS A 209 11.90 -1.42 3.90
CA LYS A 209 12.67 -2.59 3.42
C LYS A 209 11.75 -3.74 3.02
N GLU A 210 10.79 -4.12 3.87
CA GLU A 210 9.87 -5.23 3.60
C GLU A 210 8.94 -4.93 2.42
N ILE A 211 8.46 -3.69 2.27
CA ILE A 211 7.70 -3.24 1.10
C ILE A 211 8.53 -3.40 -0.18
N LYS A 212 9.76 -2.87 -0.19
CA LYS A 212 10.65 -2.99 -1.36
C LYS A 212 10.96 -4.43 -1.71
N LYS A 213 11.11 -5.29 -0.70
CA LYS A 213 11.29 -6.73 -0.90
C LYS A 213 10.07 -7.34 -1.60
N ALA A 214 8.86 -7.09 -1.10
CA ALA A 214 7.63 -7.63 -1.71
C ALA A 214 7.47 -7.21 -3.18
N ILE A 215 7.72 -5.93 -3.48
CA ILE A 215 7.67 -5.40 -4.85
C ILE A 215 8.72 -6.08 -5.72
N LYS A 216 9.97 -6.21 -5.24
CA LYS A 216 11.04 -6.88 -5.97
C LYS A 216 10.66 -8.34 -6.28
N ASP A 217 10.14 -9.05 -5.29
CA ASP A 217 9.77 -10.46 -5.43
C ASP A 217 8.58 -10.66 -6.39
N ARG A 218 7.77 -9.62 -6.65
CA ARG A 218 6.69 -9.59 -7.64
C ARG A 218 7.09 -9.04 -9.01
N THR A 219 8.36 -8.68 -9.19
CA THR A 219 8.82 -8.23 -10.50
C THR A 219 8.92 -9.45 -11.42
N GLU A 220 8.24 -9.42 -12.57
CA GLU A 220 8.38 -10.44 -13.61
C GLU A 220 9.88 -10.68 -13.87
N GLN A 221 10.29 -11.93 -13.78
CA GLN A 221 11.62 -12.35 -14.23
C GLN A 221 11.44 -12.85 -15.65
N ASP A 222 12.12 -12.22 -16.60
CA ASP A 222 12.29 -12.83 -17.91
C ASP A 222 13.11 -14.09 -17.66
N ASP A 223 12.50 -15.27 -17.84
CA ASP A 223 13.24 -16.51 -17.94
C ASP A 223 14.16 -16.35 -19.16
N ASP A 224 15.42 -15.95 -18.91
CA ASP A 224 16.47 -16.00 -19.91
C ASP A 224 16.50 -17.43 -20.43
N ILE A 225 16.06 -17.58 -21.68
CA ILE A 225 16.20 -18.80 -22.47
C ILE A 225 17.71 -19.07 -22.51
N ASP A 226 18.15 -20.05 -21.73
CA ASP A 226 19.47 -20.68 -21.89
C ASP A 226 19.54 -21.20 -23.34
N PHE A 227 20.16 -20.42 -24.22
CA PHE A 227 20.61 -20.90 -25.52
C PHE A 227 21.89 -21.71 -25.27
N ASP A 228 21.71 -23.02 -25.07
CA ASP A 228 22.75 -24.04 -25.27
C ASP A 228 23.28 -24.03 -26.73
#